data_AF-A0A084FVR0-F1
#
_entry.id   AF-A0A084FVR0-F1
#
_cell.length_a   1.000
_cell.length_b   1.000
_cell.length_c   1.000
_cell.angle_alpha   90.00
_cell.angle_beta   90.00
_cell.angle_gamma   90.00
#
_symmetry.space_group_name_H-M   'P 1'
#
loop_
_entity.id
_entity.type
_entity.pdbx_description
1 polymer ?
#
loop_
_entity_poly.entity_id
_entity_poly.type
_entity_poly.pdbx_seq_one_letter_code
_entity_poly.pdbx_strand_id
1 'polypeptide(L)'
;MIDAAAAAGVKRFIIDDFGWGPNVRGLPEFKEIQSQRRAGWDHAKAVADSKPQFTFTGISTGNPIDWALKRFPTMGFDATR
;
A
#
# COMPACT_ATOMS: atom_id res chain seq x y z
N MET A 1 12.46 -2.30 8.06
CA MET A 1 12.93 -1.87 6.72
C MET A 1 13.00 -0.35 6.58
N ILE A 2 11.93 0.40 6.88
CA ILE A 2 11.93 1.88 6.80
C ILE A 2 13.07 2.51 7.61
N ASP A 3 13.25 2.12 8.88
CA ASP A 3 14.31 2.69 9.74
C ASP A 3 15.71 2.40 9.21
N ALA A 4 15.93 1.17 8.75
CA ALA A 4 17.20 0.77 8.16
C ALA A 4 17.49 1.55 6.88
N ALA A 5 16.49 1.75 6.02
CA ALA A 5 16.62 2.57 4.81
C ALA A 5 16.95 4.03 5.15
N ALA A 6 16.26 4.60 6.14
CA ALA A 6 16.54 5.95 6.62
C ALA A 6 17.95 6.08 7.23
N ALA A 7 18.39 5.09 8.02
CA ALA A 7 19.73 5.06 8.60
C ALA A 7 20.83 4.89 7.53
N ALA A 8 20.55 4.15 6.46
CA ALA A 8 21.44 3.97 5.32
C ALA A 8 21.49 5.18 4.37
N GLY A 9 20.74 6.26 4.65
CA GLY A 9 20.74 7.47 3.83
C GLY A 9 19.91 7.39 2.55
N VAL A 10 18.95 6.45 2.47
CA VAL A 10 17.98 6.40 1.37
C VAL A 10 17.17 7.70 1.33
N LYS A 11 17.11 8.35 0.16
CA LYS A 11 16.37 9.61 -0.01
C LYS A 11 14.87 9.42 -0.25
N ARG A 12 14.49 8.31 -0.91
CA ARG A 12 13.08 7.97 -1.19
C ARG A 12 12.84 6.48 -1.02
N PHE A 13 11.95 6.12 -0.10
CA PHE A 13 11.53 4.75 0.13
C PHE A 13 10.15 4.50 -0.52
N ILE A 14 10.01 3.40 -1.26
CA ILE A 14 8.71 2.97 -1.78
C ILE A 14 8.10 2.02 -0.77
N ILE A 15 6.97 2.40 -0.17
CA ILE A 15 6.25 1.51 0.74
C ILE A 15 5.48 0.46 -0.07
N ASP A 16 5.38 -0.74 0.48
CA ASP A 16 4.63 -1.87 -0.11
C ASP A 16 3.12 -1.68 0.08
N ASP A 17 2.58 -0.62 -0.52
CA ASP A 17 1.14 -0.36 -0.51
C ASP A 17 0.43 -1.18 -1.59
N PHE A 18 0.82 -1.01 -2.87
CA PHE A 18 0.31 -1.69 -4.09
C PHE A 18 -1.13 -2.17 -4.01
N GLY A 19 -1.97 -1.32 -3.44
CA GLY A 19 -3.29 -1.71 -2.95
C GLY A 19 -4.12 -0.46 -2.78
N TRP A 20 -4.69 -0.27 -1.60
CA TRP A 20 -5.79 0.69 -1.43
C TRP A 20 -5.36 2.04 -0.82
N GLY A 21 -4.09 2.22 -0.45
CA GLY A 21 -3.60 3.48 0.10
C GLY A 21 -3.95 3.70 1.56
N PRO A 22 -3.65 4.90 2.09
CA PRO A 22 -3.75 5.15 3.52
C PRO A 22 -5.17 5.41 3.97
N ASN A 23 -6.13 5.79 3.11
CA ASN A 23 -7.46 6.25 3.52
C ASN A 23 -8.59 5.50 2.80
N VAL A 24 -8.72 4.21 3.09
CA VAL A 24 -9.67 3.31 2.43
C VAL A 24 -11.02 3.33 3.12
N ARG A 25 -12.08 3.54 2.35
CA ARG A 25 -13.43 3.11 2.73
C ARG A 25 -13.67 1.74 2.11
N GLY A 26 -13.43 0.69 2.87
CA GLY A 26 -13.64 -0.69 2.46
C GLY A 26 -14.68 -1.40 3.31
N LEU A 27 -14.97 -2.65 2.95
CA LEU A 27 -15.89 -3.48 3.72
C LEU A 27 -15.31 -3.82 5.11
N PRO A 28 -16.14 -3.97 6.16
CA PRO A 28 -15.69 -4.24 7.53
C PRO A 28 -14.78 -5.47 7.65
N GLU A 29 -14.96 -6.48 6.80
CA GLU A 29 -14.20 -7.72 6.76
C GLU A 29 -12.72 -7.48 6.40
N PHE A 30 -12.41 -6.37 5.75
CA PHE A 30 -11.03 -5.99 5.40
C PHE A 30 -10.34 -5.12 6.45
N LYS A 31 -11.00 -4.80 7.57
CA LYS A 31 -10.48 -3.85 8.58
C LYS A 31 -9.12 -4.27 9.12
N GLU A 32 -8.90 -5.56 9.38
CA GLU A 32 -7.63 -6.04 9.93
C GLU A 32 -6.48 -5.85 8.93
N ILE A 33 -6.66 -6.28 7.67
CA ILE A 33 -5.69 -6.08 6.58
C ILE A 33 -5.42 -4.58 6.36
N GLN A 34 -6.46 -3.74 6.40
CA GLN A 34 -6.30 -2.29 6.28
C GLN A 34 -5.49 -1.71 7.45
N SER A 35 -5.71 -2.19 8.67
CA SER A 35 -4.97 -1.72 9.85
C SER A 35 -3.49 -2.07 9.78
N GLN A 36 -3.15 -3.29 9.33
CA GLN A 36 -1.77 -3.71 9.12
C GLN A 36 -1.07 -2.87 8.06
N ARG A 37 -1.75 -2.58 6.93
CA ARG A 37 -1.19 -1.72 5.88
C ARG A 37 -0.99 -0.27 6.35
N ARG A 38 -1.95 0.26 7.12
CA ARG A 38 -1.86 1.60 7.70
C ARG A 38 -0.63 1.77 8.60
N ALA A 39 -0.24 0.74 9.36
CA ALA A 39 0.94 0.81 10.22
C ALA A 39 2.22 1.16 9.45
N GLY A 40 2.39 0.65 8.23
CA GLY A 40 3.53 1.00 7.37
C GLY A 40 3.52 2.45 6.89
N TRP A 41 2.33 2.97 6.53
CA TRP A 41 2.13 4.37 6.17
C TRP A 41 2.43 5.32 7.33
N ASP A 42 1.89 5.03 8.51
CA ASP A 42 2.04 5.86 9.71
C ASP A 42 3.51 5.91 10.15
N HIS A 43 4.21 4.76 10.10
CA HIS A 43 5.64 4.70 10.43
C HIS A 43 6.51 5.44 9.42
N ALA A 44 6.27 5.26 8.11
CA ALA A 44 7.00 5.98 7.07
C ALA A 44 6.82 7.50 7.20
N LYS A 45 5.60 7.94 7.53
CA LYS A 45 5.28 9.34 7.79
C LYS A 45 6.04 9.86 9.01
N ALA A 46 5.99 9.17 10.15
CA ALA A 46 6.70 9.58 11.35
C ALA A 46 8.22 9.71 11.10
N VAL A 47 8.81 8.75 10.37
CA VAL A 47 10.24 8.79 10.03
C VAL A 47 10.57 9.97 9.12
N ALA A 48 9.77 10.23 8.08
CA ALA A 48 9.97 11.36 7.18
C ALA A 48 9.81 12.71 7.88
N ASP A 49 8.82 12.83 8.78
CA ASP A 49 8.60 14.04 9.58
C ASP A 49 9.81 14.32 10.51
N SER A 50 10.51 13.27 10.97
CA SER A 50 11.70 13.38 11.84
C SER A 50 13.04 13.59 11.09
N LYS A 51 13.10 13.29 9.78
CA LYS A 51 14.36 13.26 9.00
C LYS A 51 14.14 13.94 7.65
N PRO A 52 14.47 15.25 7.51
CA PRO A 52 14.21 16.01 6.28
C PRO A 52 14.82 15.42 5.00
N GLN A 53 15.92 14.66 5.11
CA GLN A 53 16.57 13.99 3.99
C GLN A 53 15.88 12.70 3.52
N PHE A 54 14.93 12.18 4.30
CA PHE A 54 14.19 10.96 4.00
C PHE A 54 12.77 11.30 3.55
N THR A 55 12.39 10.78 2.38
CA THR A 55 11.01 10.86 1.88
C THR A 55 10.48 9.46 1.61
N PHE A 56 9.16 9.33 1.47
CA PHE A 56 8.55 8.08 1.06
C PHE A 56 7.49 8.32 -0.01
N THR A 57 7.14 7.25 -0.73
CA THR A 57 6.05 7.26 -1.71
C THR A 57 5.31 5.94 -1.59
N GLY A 58 3.99 6.02 -1.44
CA GLY A 58 3.12 4.86 -1.60
C GLY A 58 2.48 4.85 -2.98
N ILE A 59 2.34 3.66 -3.54
CA ILE A 59 1.71 3.45 -4.85
C ILE A 59 0.44 2.63 -4.61
N SER A 60 -0.72 3.27 -4.75
CA SER A 60 -2.02 2.66 -4.50
C SER A 60 -2.68 2.25 -5.82
N THR A 61 -2.39 1.05 -6.30
CA THR A 61 -2.86 0.54 -7.60
C THR A 61 -4.25 -0.10 -7.57
N GLY A 62 -4.84 -0.26 -6.37
CA GLY A 62 -6.04 -1.07 -6.19
C GLY A 62 -5.76 -2.56 -6.39
N ASN A 63 -6.80 -3.30 -6.75
CA ASN A 63 -6.70 -4.75 -6.99
C ASN A 63 -6.08 -5.02 -8.36
N PRO A 64 -5.07 -5.91 -8.47
CA PRO A 64 -4.64 -6.43 -9.77
C PRO A 64 -5.82 -6.98 -10.56
N ILE A 65 -5.90 -6.64 -11.85
CA ILE A 65 -7.10 -6.93 -12.65
C ILE A 65 -7.33 -8.44 -12.82
N ASP A 66 -6.27 -9.20 -13.01
CA ASP A 66 -6.31 -10.66 -13.15
C ASP A 66 -6.81 -11.35 -11.86
N TRP A 67 -6.35 -10.88 -10.69
CA TRP A 67 -6.85 -11.33 -9.40
C TRP A 67 -8.34 -11.00 -9.22
N ALA A 68 -8.73 -9.77 -9.57
CA ALA A 68 -10.12 -9.32 -9.43
C ALA A 68 -11.07 -10.14 -10.31
N LEU A 69 -10.70 -10.42 -11.56
CA LEU A 69 -11.50 -11.23 -12.48
C LEU A 69 -11.66 -12.68 -12.01
N LYS A 70 -10.61 -13.29 -11.47
CA LYS A 70 -10.69 -14.64 -10.88
C LYS A 70 -11.56 -14.67 -9.63
N ARG A 71 -11.52 -13.62 -8.80
CA ARG A 71 -12.28 -13.54 -7.54
C ARG A 71 -13.75 -13.19 -7.74
N PHE A 72 -14.06 -12.38 -8.75
CA PHE A 72 -15.38 -11.84 -9.05
C PHE A 72 -15.77 -12.12 -10.51
N PRO A 73 -16.14 -13.37 -10.85
CA PRO A 73 -16.36 -13.80 -12.24
C PRO A 73 -17.57 -13.12 -12.91
N THR A 74 -18.46 -12.50 -12.14
CA THR A 74 -19.67 -11.82 -12.63
C THR A 74 -19.46 -10.37 -13.08
N MET A 75 -18.21 -9.90 -13.17
CA MET A 75 -17.89 -8.52 -13.58
C MET A 75 -18.09 -8.24 -15.09
N GLY A 76 -18.61 -9.21 -15.85
CA GLY A 76 -18.94 -9.03 -17.28
C GLY A 76 -17.76 -9.13 -18.24
N PHE A 77 -16.57 -9.48 -17.74
CA PHE A 77 -15.37 -9.71 -18.55
C PHE A 77 -15.13 -11.21 -18.75
N ASP A 78 -14.87 -11.60 -19.99
CA ASP A 78 -14.41 -12.95 -20.33
C ASP A 78 -12.88 -13.00 -20.23
N ALA A 79 -12.35 -13.65 -19.21
CA ALA A 79 -10.90 -13.80 -19.00
C ALA A 79 -10.28 -14.92 -19.86
N THR A 80 -11.07 -15.58 -20.72
CA THR A 80 -10.67 -16.78 -21.47
C THR A 80 -10.77 -16.64 -22.99
N ARG A 81 -11.03 -15.44 -23.51
CA ARG A 81 -11.00 -15.13 -24.95
C ARG A 81 -9.78 -14.31 -25.34
#